data_AF-A0A961TDG6-F1
#
_entry.id   AF-A0A961TDG6-F1
#
_cell.length_a   1.000
_cell.length_b   1.000
_cell.length_c   1.000
_cell.angle_alpha   90.00
_cell.angle_beta   90.00
_cell.angle_gamma   90.00
#
_symmetry.space_group_name_H-M   'P 1'
#
loop_
_entity.id
_entity.type
_entity.pdbx_description
1 polymer ?
#
loop_
_entity_poly.entity_id
_entity_poly.type
_entity_poly.pdbx_seq_one_letter_code
_entity_poly.pdbx_strand_id
1 'polypeptide(L)' 'LREFGIGRHRMVDDTPSGGGAGMVLRADVLANAIDSVSPAGDNRPKLLMSPRGRPLTQEFVRELSQGPGAVIVCGRFEG' A
#
# COMPACT_ATOMS: atom_id res chain seq x y z
N LEU A 1 -2.27 -6.50 -6.29
CA LEU A 1 -2.46 -7.22 -5.00
C LEU A 1 -3.00 -8.63 -5.17
N ARG A 2 -4.14 -8.88 -5.82
CA ARG A 2 -4.69 -10.25 -5.96
C ARG A 2 -3.73 -11.28 -6.56
N GLU A 3 -2.84 -10.87 -7.45
CA GLU A 3 -1.80 -11.75 -8.01
C GLU A 3 -0.83 -12.30 -6.96
N PHE A 4 -0.64 -11.55 -5.86
CA PHE A 4 0.19 -11.92 -4.72
C PHE A 4 -0.62 -12.57 -3.58
N GLY A 5 -1.93 -12.78 -3.78
CA GLY A 5 -2.83 -13.32 -2.76
C GLY A 5 -2.57 -14.79 -2.45
N ILE A 6 -2.88 -15.21 -1.22
CA ILE A 6 -2.53 -16.52 -0.68
C ILE A 6 -3.65 -17.55 -0.90
N GLY A 7 -3.26 -18.79 -1.18
CA GLY A 7 -4.15 -19.94 -1.32
C GLY A 7 -5.00 -19.94 -2.60
N ARG A 8 -5.90 -20.92 -2.71
CA ARG A 8 -6.73 -21.14 -3.92
C ARG A 8 -7.55 -19.92 -4.32
N HIS A 9 -8.02 -19.14 -3.34
CA HIS A 9 -8.89 -17.99 -3.57
C HIS A 9 -8.13 -16.67 -3.71
N ARG A 10 -6.79 -16.67 -3.62
CA ARG A 10 -5.94 -15.48 -3.68
C ARG A 10 -6.37 -14.42 -2.65
N MET A 11 -6.50 -14.85 -1.41
CA MET A 11 -6.86 -13.99 -0.27
C MET A 11 -5.79 -12.90 -0.10
N VAL A 12 -6.21 -11.65 0.05
CA VAL A 12 -5.30 -10.49 0.20
C VAL A 12 -5.39 -9.84 1.58
N ASP A 13 -6.34 -10.29 2.38
CA ASP A 13 -6.78 -9.74 3.64
C ASP A 13 -6.94 -10.85 4.68
N ASP A 14 -6.94 -10.45 5.95
CA ASP A 14 -7.22 -11.32 7.09
C ASP A 14 -7.90 -10.53 8.21
N THR A 15 -8.42 -11.24 9.20
CA THR A 15 -9.06 -10.63 10.37
C THR A 15 -8.02 -9.89 11.24
N PRO A 16 -8.36 -8.71 11.80
CA PRO A 16 -7.47 -8.00 12.70
C PRO A 16 -7.11 -8.85 13.93
N SER A 17 -5.82 -8.87 14.27
CA SER A 17 -5.37 -9.50 15.52
C SER A 17 -5.97 -8.77 16.72
N GLY A 18 -6.50 -9.52 17.69
CA GLY A 18 -7.24 -8.98 18.84
C GLY A 18 -8.76 -8.85 18.63
N GLY A 19 -9.26 -9.19 17.44
CA GLY A 19 -10.68 -9.12 17.10
C GLY A 19 -11.13 -7.73 16.64
N GLY A 20 -12.45 -7.56 16.51
CA GLY A 20 -13.06 -6.39 15.88
C GLY A 20 -13.78 -6.76 14.58
N ALA A 21 -14.68 -5.89 14.14
CA ALA A 21 -15.31 -6.06 12.83
C ALA A 21 -14.32 -5.69 11.72
N GLY A 22 -14.45 -6.33 10.56
CA GLY A 22 -13.68 -5.99 9.37
C GLY A 22 -12.49 -6.88 9.06
N MET A 23 -11.72 -6.45 8.07
CA MET A 23 -10.56 -7.12 7.51
C MET A 23 -9.39 -6.14 7.35
N VAL A 24 -8.17 -6.64 7.30
CA VAL A 24 -6.97 -5.83 7.04
C VAL A 24 -6.15 -6.49 5.95
N LEU A 25 -5.57 -5.69 5.05
CA LEU A 25 -4.64 -6.22 4.06
C LEU A 25 -3.50 -6.95 4.75
N ARG A 26 -3.17 -8.14 4.25
CA ARG A 26 -2.07 -8.93 4.81
C ARG A 26 -0.72 -8.33 4.46
N ALA A 27 0.17 -8.30 5.45
CA ALA A 27 1.50 -7.73 5.29
C ALA A 27 2.36 -8.49 4.26
N ASP A 28 2.27 -9.81 4.21
CA ASP A 28 3.03 -10.65 3.27
C ASP A 28 2.61 -10.42 1.80
N VAL A 29 1.30 -10.32 1.55
CA VAL A 29 0.75 -9.99 0.23
C VAL A 29 1.18 -8.59 -0.21
N LEU A 30 1.10 -7.61 0.69
CA LEU A 30 1.46 -6.24 0.40
C LEU A 30 2.98 -6.07 0.17
N ALA A 31 3.81 -6.72 1.00
CA ALA A 31 5.26 -6.70 0.86
C ALA A 31 5.69 -7.26 -0.49
N ASN A 32 5.20 -8.46 -0.85
CA ASN A 32 5.53 -9.08 -2.14
C ASN A 32 5.12 -8.20 -3.33
N ALA A 33 3.98 -7.51 -3.23
CA ALA A 33 3.53 -6.59 -4.27
C ALA A 33 4.43 -5.35 -4.37
N ILE A 34 4.82 -4.76 -3.25
CA ILE A 34 5.72 -3.59 -3.21
C ILE A 34 7.08 -3.97 -3.77
N ASP A 35 7.66 -5.09 -3.33
CA ASP A 35 8.97 -5.57 -3.76
C ASP A 35 9.01 -5.83 -5.28
N SER A 36 7.90 -6.28 -5.87
CA SER A 36 7.79 -6.53 -7.32
C SER A 36 7.86 -5.27 -8.18
N VAL A 37 7.49 -4.10 -7.63
CA VAL A 37 7.41 -2.82 -8.38
C VAL A 37 8.40 -1.77 -7.89
N SER A 38 9.02 -1.98 -6.74
CA SER A 38 9.95 -1.06 -6.07
C SER A 38 11.12 -1.83 -5.46
N PRO A 39 12.04 -2.35 -6.30
CA PRO A 39 13.17 -3.15 -5.85
C PRO A 39 14.18 -2.31 -5.05
N ALA A 40 15.17 -2.99 -4.46
CA ALA A 40 16.27 -2.33 -3.76
C ALA A 40 16.97 -1.29 -4.65
N GLY A 41 17.17 -0.09 -4.12
CA GLY A 41 17.75 1.05 -4.85
C GLY A 41 16.73 1.92 -5.60
N ASP A 42 15.44 1.58 -5.58
CA ASP A 42 14.39 2.47 -6.05
C ASP A 42 14.22 3.67 -5.12
N ASN A 43 14.51 4.86 -5.64
CA ASN A 43 14.48 6.12 -4.91
C ASN A 43 13.11 6.80 -4.93
N ARG A 44 12.10 6.21 -5.58
CA ARG A 44 10.74 6.75 -5.54
C ARG A 44 10.18 6.67 -4.12
N PRO A 45 9.57 7.75 -3.60
CA PRO A 45 8.86 7.68 -2.33
C PRO A 45 7.73 6.65 -2.39
N LYS A 46 7.59 5.87 -1.31
CA LYS A 46 6.49 4.93 -1.09
C LYS A 46 5.43 5.62 -0.23
N LEU A 47 4.25 5.89 -0.80
CA LEU A 47 3.17 6.63 -0.16
C LEU A 47 2.00 5.71 0.17
N LEU A 48 1.52 5.72 1.42
CA LEU A 48 0.29 5.06 1.82
C LEU A 48 -0.86 6.09 1.85
N MET A 49 -1.93 5.83 1.10
CA MET A 49 -3.14 6.63 1.17
C MET A 49 -3.90 6.28 2.45
N SER A 50 -3.92 7.20 3.41
CA SER A 50 -4.59 7.02 4.70
C SER A 50 -5.27 8.33 5.14
N PRO A 51 -6.46 8.26 5.75
CA PRO A 51 -7.11 9.44 6.36
C PRO A 51 -6.29 10.05 7.51
N ARG A 52 -5.32 9.31 8.07
CA ARG A 52 -4.40 9.81 9.09
C ARG A 52 -3.16 10.50 8.51
N GLY A 53 -3.01 10.49 7.19
CA GLY A 53 -1.85 11.06 6.50
C GLY A 53 -1.89 12.58 6.44
N ARG A 54 -0.78 13.17 5.98
CA ARG A 54 -0.71 14.59 5.64
C ARG A 54 -1.73 14.92 4.53
N PRO A 55 -2.54 15.98 4.66
CA PRO A 55 -3.41 16.43 3.57
C PRO A 55 -2.64 16.66 2.27
N LEU A 56 -3.22 16.24 1.15
CA LEU A 56 -2.63 16.45 -0.17
C LEU A 56 -2.76 17.92 -0.57
N THR A 57 -1.64 18.58 -0.80
CA THR A 57 -1.61 19.97 -1.29
C THR A 57 -1.09 20.02 -2.72
N GLN A 58 -1.45 21.06 -3.46
CA GLN A 58 -0.97 21.26 -4.83
C GLN A 58 0.56 21.39 -4.89
N GLU A 59 1.16 22.00 -3.86
CA GLU A 59 2.62 22.09 -3.71
C GLU A 59 3.26 20.71 -3.64
N PHE A 60 2.74 19.82 -2.77
CA PHE A 60 3.28 18.47 -2.66
C PHE A 60 3.12 17.66 -3.96
N VAL A 61 1.99 17.82 -4.66
CA VAL A 61 1.79 17.18 -5.98
C VAL A 61 2.84 17.68 -6.99
N ARG A 62 3.16 18.97 -6.99
CA ARG A 62 4.21 19.53 -7.85
C ARG A 62 5.58 18.93 -7.51
N GLU A 63 5.95 18.86 -6.23
CA GLU A 63 7.19 18.22 -5.79
C GLU A 63 7.30 16.77 -6.29
N LEU A 64 6.26 15.96 -6.10
CA LEU A 64 6.23 14.58 -6.59
C LEU A 64 6.36 14.49 -8.12
N SER A 65 5.71 15.39 -8.85
CA SER A 65 5.73 15.40 -10.32
C SER A 65 7.08 15.79 -10.93
N GLN A 66 7.88 16.58 -10.20
CA GLN A 66 9.24 16.98 -10.60
C GLN A 66 10.29 15.96 -10.17
N GLY A 67 9.95 15.08 -9.22
CA GLY A 67 10.80 14.00 -8.75
C GLY A 67 10.74 12.74 -9.63
N PRO A 68 11.29 11.61 -9.15
CA PRO A 68 11.32 10.34 -9.88
C PRO A 68 9.94 9.65 -10.02
N GLY A 69 8.84 10.32 -9.64
CA GLY A 69 7.51 9.73 -9.47
C GLY A 69 7.31 9.18 -8.05
N ALA A 70 6.35 8.27 -7.86
CA ALA A 70 6.03 7.67 -6.55
C ALA A 70 5.46 6.26 -6.71
N VAL A 71 5.57 5.46 -5.65
CA VAL A 71 4.84 4.18 -5.48
C VAL A 71 3.70 4.43 -4.52
N ILE A 72 2.46 4.23 -4.97
CA ILE A 72 1.26 4.55 -4.18
C ILE A 72 0.57 3.27 -3.73
N VAL A 73 0.47 3.09 -2.42
CA VAL A 73 -0.31 2.02 -1.79
C VAL A 73 -1.72 2.53 -1.52
N CYS A 74 -2.69 1.90 -2.18
CA CYS A 74 -4.11 2.15 -1.99
C CYS A 74 -4.67 1.15 -0.98
N GLY A 75 -4.90 1.61 0.26
CA GLY A 75 -5.53 0.81 1.31
C GLY A 75 -6.96 0.37 0.94
N ARG A 76 -7.44 -0.68 1.63
CA ARG A 76 -8.80 -1.21 1.51
C ARG A 76 -9.21 -1.76 2.87
N PHE A 77 -10.50 -2.03 3.06
CA PHE A 77 -11.03 -2.54 4.32
C PHE A 77 -10.71 -1.54 5.46
N GLU A 78 -10.21 -2.01 6.58
CA GLU A 78 -9.94 -1.23 7.79
C GLU A 78 -8.50 -0.67 7.83
N GLY A 79 -7.70 -0.88 6.77
CA GLY A 79 -6.32 -0.42 6.64
C GLY A 79 -5.87 -0.22 5.19
#